data_AF-A0A2P6U1T9-F1
#
_entry.id   AF-A0A2P6U1T9-F1
#
_cell.length_a   1.000
_cell.length_b   1.000
_cell.length_c   1.000
_cell.angle_alpha   90.00
_cell.angle_beta   90.00
_cell.angle_gamma   90.00
#
_symmetry.space_group_name_H-M   'P 1'
#
loop_
_entity.id
_entity.type
_entity.pdbx_description
1 polymer ?
#
loop_
_entity_poly.entity_id
_entity_poly.type
_entity_poly.pdbx_seq_one_letter_code
_entity_poly.pdbx_strand_id
1 'polypeptide(L)'
;MFGQPQFNGCQAPAVPASQQALFDRQLLVDTLATTRQLESLGLTRMQAEALTQHLTTILCQNKEKLEEFYASKVALEMSILEQEAKHAGFRSEVLKSQELQVATFTRDTERLQANLEKIRSEIRYEIDKLTASQRLDLNLEKGRMRDELQSLRDKTNELEIKMDKEVNSLKAAMEQSKNDTVKYVLGLMLALMTAGLGAARLLMH
;
A
#
# COMPACT_ATOMS: atom_id res chain seq x y z
N MET A 1 -23.18 -104.71 59.59
CA MET A 1 -22.90 -103.48 60.34
C MET A 1 -22.10 -102.56 59.44
N PHE A 2 -22.48 -101.28 59.45
CA PHE A 2 -22.20 -100.26 58.42
C PHE A 2 -20.70 -99.95 58.22
N GLY A 3 -20.25 -99.91 56.96
CA GLY A 3 -18.94 -99.42 56.55
C GLY A 3 -18.93 -97.91 56.35
N GLN A 4 -17.84 -97.25 56.77
CA GLN A 4 -17.58 -95.81 56.56
C GLN A 4 -17.12 -95.55 55.11
N PRO A 5 -17.48 -94.40 54.50
CA PRO A 5 -16.88 -93.97 53.24
C PRO A 5 -15.53 -93.28 53.48
N GLN A 6 -14.51 -93.68 52.74
CA GLN A 6 -13.22 -92.99 52.66
C GLN A 6 -13.36 -91.74 51.78
N PHE A 7 -13.05 -90.57 52.33
CA PHE A 7 -12.86 -89.34 51.55
C PHE A 7 -11.43 -89.33 51.00
N ASN A 8 -11.30 -89.67 49.72
CA ASN A 8 -10.06 -89.45 48.97
C ASN A 8 -9.90 -87.95 48.69
N GLY A 9 -8.73 -87.40 49.02
CA GLY A 9 -8.39 -85.99 48.83
C GLY A 9 -8.37 -85.59 47.36
N CYS A 10 -9.10 -84.54 47.02
CA CYS A 10 -8.99 -83.86 45.73
C CYS A 10 -7.63 -83.13 45.66
N GLN A 11 -6.70 -83.68 44.88
CA GLN A 11 -5.54 -82.92 44.40
C GLN A 11 -6.00 -81.89 43.36
N ALA A 12 -5.68 -80.62 43.60
CA ALA A 12 -5.88 -79.56 42.62
C ALA A 12 -4.94 -79.77 41.42
N PRO A 13 -5.37 -79.47 40.18
CA PRO A 13 -4.56 -79.69 38.99
C PRO A 13 -3.36 -78.73 38.96
N ALA A 14 -2.18 -79.26 38.69
CA ALA A 14 -0.94 -78.51 38.54
C ALA A 14 -1.01 -77.62 37.28
N VAL A 15 -0.83 -76.31 37.47
CA VAL A 15 -0.73 -75.32 36.39
C VAL A 15 0.62 -75.53 35.66
N PRO A 16 0.64 -75.58 34.31
CA PRO A 16 1.86 -75.81 33.55
C PRO A 16 2.91 -74.69 33.75
N ALA A 17 4.17 -75.08 33.94
CA ALA A 17 5.31 -74.21 34.27
C ALA A 17 5.55 -73.04 33.29
N SER A 18 5.06 -73.14 32.05
CA SER A 18 5.15 -72.08 31.04
C SER A 18 4.26 -70.87 31.34
N GLN A 19 3.14 -71.05 32.04
CA GLN A 19 2.29 -69.94 32.49
C GLN A 19 2.84 -69.30 33.77
N GLN A 20 3.41 -70.11 34.68
CA GLN A 20 4.03 -69.62 35.92
C GLN A 20 5.21 -68.67 35.67
N ALA A 21 6.07 -68.98 34.69
CA ALA A 21 7.18 -68.10 34.31
C ALA A 21 6.74 -66.76 33.69
N LEU A 22 5.52 -66.72 33.10
CA LEU A 22 4.93 -65.52 32.52
C LEU A 22 4.33 -64.62 33.61
N PHE A 23 3.74 -65.23 34.64
CA PHE A 23 3.33 -64.54 35.87
C PHE A 23 4.52 -64.00 36.67
N ASP A 24 5.61 -64.76 36.82
CA ASP A 24 6.81 -64.34 37.58
C ASP A 24 7.51 -63.10 37.00
N ARG A 25 7.36 -62.81 35.70
CA ARG A 25 7.91 -61.60 35.08
C ARG A 25 7.02 -60.36 35.17
N GLN A 26 5.78 -60.50 35.63
CA GLN A 26 4.83 -59.39 35.76
C GLN A 26 4.46 -59.06 37.22
N LEU A 27 4.85 -59.91 38.16
CA LEU A 27 4.60 -59.72 39.58
C LEU A 27 5.50 -58.61 40.14
N LEU A 28 4.87 -57.57 40.68
CA LEU A 28 5.55 -56.46 41.36
C LEU A 28 6.09 -56.86 42.74
N VAL A 29 5.73 -58.04 43.23
CA VAL A 29 6.10 -58.57 44.54
C VAL A 29 6.58 -60.00 44.41
N ASP A 30 7.70 -60.30 45.08
CA ASP A 30 8.19 -61.67 45.26
C ASP A 30 7.30 -62.40 46.28
N THR A 31 6.47 -63.29 45.77
CA THR A 31 5.48 -64.07 46.55
C THR A 31 6.14 -65.04 47.53
N LEU A 32 7.32 -65.58 47.21
CA LEU A 32 8.03 -66.51 48.08
C LEU A 32 8.71 -65.78 49.23
N ALA A 33 9.38 -64.66 48.94
CA ALA A 33 10.03 -63.84 49.96
C ALA A 33 9.00 -63.26 50.94
N THR A 34 7.87 -62.74 50.44
CA THR A 34 6.79 -62.21 51.28
C THR A 34 6.14 -63.28 52.14
N THR A 35 5.87 -64.47 51.60
CA THR A 35 5.31 -65.58 52.38
C THR A 35 6.25 -66.03 53.50
N ARG A 36 7.55 -66.19 53.22
CA ARG A 36 8.56 -66.53 54.24
C ARG A 36 8.70 -65.44 55.32
N GLN A 37 8.57 -64.17 54.92
CA GLN A 37 8.63 -63.05 55.86
C GLN A 37 7.40 -63.07 56.79
N LEU A 38 6.21 -63.37 56.27
CA LEU A 38 4.99 -63.53 57.07
C LEU A 38 5.08 -64.73 58.02
N GLU A 39 5.66 -65.86 57.58
CA GLU A 39 5.93 -67.01 58.46
C GLU A 39 6.90 -66.64 59.60
N SER A 40 7.94 -65.86 59.32
CA SER A 40 8.90 -65.40 60.33
C SER A 40 8.28 -64.47 61.39
N LEU A 41 7.13 -63.86 61.08
CA LEU A 41 6.35 -63.01 61.98
C LEU A 41 5.31 -63.78 62.80
N GLY A 42 5.29 -65.12 62.69
CA GLY A 42 4.43 -66.00 63.47
C GLY A 42 3.11 -66.37 62.82
N LEU A 43 2.90 -66.06 61.52
CA LEU A 43 1.77 -66.57 60.78
C LEU A 43 1.97 -68.04 60.38
N THR A 44 0.90 -68.82 60.41
CA THR A 44 0.93 -70.17 59.84
C THR A 44 1.15 -70.08 58.32
N ARG A 45 1.82 -71.08 57.74
CA ARG A 45 2.07 -71.13 56.29
C ARG A 45 0.82 -70.88 55.45
N MET A 46 -0.31 -71.47 55.84
CA MET A 46 -1.58 -71.31 55.14
C MET A 46 -2.13 -69.86 55.21
N GLN A 47 -1.93 -69.16 56.34
CA GLN A 47 -2.32 -67.76 56.48
C GLN A 47 -1.37 -66.82 55.73
N ALA A 48 -0.06 -67.11 55.76
CA ALA A 48 0.94 -66.36 55.03
C ALA A 48 0.70 -66.47 53.50
N GLU A 49 0.46 -67.67 53.00
CA GLU A 49 0.13 -67.91 51.58
C GLU A 49 -1.17 -67.19 51.18
N ALA A 50 -2.23 -67.28 51.99
CA ALA A 50 -3.51 -66.62 51.71
C ALA A 50 -3.40 -65.08 51.68
N LEU A 51 -2.65 -64.49 52.63
CA LEU A 51 -2.42 -63.04 52.67
C LEU A 51 -1.56 -62.57 51.50
N THR A 52 -0.47 -63.28 51.20
CA THR A 52 0.37 -62.98 50.04
C THR A 52 -0.44 -63.03 48.73
N GLN A 53 -1.31 -64.02 48.59
CA GLN A 53 -2.17 -64.16 47.42
C GLN A 53 -3.18 -63.00 47.28
N HIS A 54 -3.78 -62.57 48.40
CA HIS A 54 -4.69 -61.42 48.41
C HIS A 54 -3.95 -60.11 48.07
N LEU A 55 -2.77 -59.90 48.66
CA LEU A 55 -1.94 -58.73 48.41
C LEU A 55 -1.46 -58.66 46.96
N THR A 56 -1.08 -59.81 46.39
CA THR A 56 -0.70 -59.93 44.98
C THR A 56 -1.87 -59.57 44.07
N THR A 57 -3.09 -60.00 44.42
CA THR A 57 -4.30 -59.69 43.64
C THR A 57 -4.59 -58.19 43.63
N ILE A 58 -4.52 -57.52 44.79
CA ILE A 58 -4.70 -56.06 44.90
C ILE A 58 -3.64 -55.31 44.08
N LEU A 59 -2.38 -55.75 44.13
CA LEU A 59 -1.30 -55.11 43.38
C LEU A 59 -1.47 -55.24 41.87
N CYS A 60 -1.87 -56.42 41.39
CA CYS A 60 -2.16 -56.60 39.96
C CYS A 60 -3.34 -55.73 39.51
N GLN A 61 -4.43 -55.68 40.30
CA GLN A 61 -5.59 -54.82 40.01
C GLN A 61 -5.22 -53.33 40.01
N ASN A 62 -4.37 -52.90 40.94
CA ASN A 62 -3.91 -51.51 40.99
C ASN A 62 -2.95 -51.18 39.85
N LYS A 63 -2.10 -52.12 39.42
CA LYS A 63 -1.24 -51.97 38.25
C LYS A 63 -2.07 -51.72 36.98
N GLU A 64 -3.09 -52.54 36.73
CA GLU A 64 -3.97 -52.38 35.57
C GLU A 64 -4.69 -51.03 35.58
N LYS A 65 -5.18 -50.58 36.76
CA LYS A 65 -5.77 -49.24 36.91
C LYS A 65 -4.77 -48.12 36.67
N LEU A 66 -3.52 -48.27 37.12
CA LEU A 66 -2.48 -47.26 36.87
C LEU A 66 -2.14 -47.20 35.38
N GLU A 67 -2.07 -48.33 34.67
CA GLU A 67 -1.86 -48.36 33.22
C GLU A 67 -2.97 -47.64 32.44
N GLU A 68 -4.18 -47.51 33.00
CA GLU A 68 -5.26 -46.69 32.41
C GLU A 68 -5.01 -45.18 32.54
N PHE A 69 -4.34 -44.73 33.61
CA PHE A 69 -4.05 -43.31 33.86
C PHE A 69 -2.74 -42.83 33.24
N TYR A 70 -1.80 -43.74 32.95
CA TYR A 70 -0.47 -43.39 32.46
C TYR A 70 -0.25 -43.90 31.03
N ALA A 71 0.35 -43.06 30.19
CA ALA A 71 0.80 -43.49 28.88
C ALA A 71 2.06 -44.35 28.99
N SER A 72 2.16 -45.39 28.17
CA SER A 72 3.40 -46.14 28.05
C SER A 72 4.49 -45.25 27.44
N LYS A 73 5.74 -45.50 27.82
CA LYS A 73 6.90 -44.77 27.28
C LYS A 73 6.93 -44.81 25.73
N VAL A 74 6.62 -45.98 25.16
CA VAL A 74 6.57 -46.17 23.70
C VAL A 74 5.49 -45.32 23.06
N ALA A 75 4.28 -45.26 23.64
CA ALA A 75 3.20 -44.43 23.11
C ALA A 75 3.55 -42.93 23.15
N LEU A 76 4.21 -42.49 24.23
CA LEU A 76 4.68 -41.11 24.35
C LEU A 76 5.75 -40.78 23.30
N GLU A 77 6.75 -41.64 23.11
CA GLU A 77 7.80 -41.46 22.09
C GLU A 77 7.22 -41.41 20.68
N MET A 78 6.23 -42.27 20.36
CA MET A 78 5.53 -42.22 19.07
C MET A 78 4.78 -40.90 18.87
N SER A 79 4.09 -40.42 19.90
CA SER A 79 3.36 -39.14 19.84
C SER A 79 4.30 -37.94 19.64
N ILE A 80 5.47 -37.95 20.31
CA ILE A 80 6.50 -36.92 20.13
C ILE A 80 6.99 -36.91 18.68
N LEU A 81 7.34 -38.07 18.12
CA LEU A 81 7.81 -38.16 16.73
C LEU A 81 6.75 -37.68 15.73
N GLU A 82 5.48 -38.00 15.95
CA GLU A 82 4.38 -37.51 15.13
C GLU A 82 4.25 -35.98 15.21
N GLN A 83 4.38 -35.42 16.42
CA GLN A 83 4.32 -33.97 16.62
C GLN A 83 5.51 -33.26 15.98
N GLU A 84 6.72 -33.82 16.11
CA GLU A 84 7.93 -33.28 15.46
C GLU A 84 7.80 -33.29 13.94
N ALA A 85 7.26 -34.38 13.35
CA ALA A 85 7.00 -34.45 11.92
C ALA A 85 5.99 -33.40 11.46
N LYS A 86 4.88 -33.21 12.20
CA LYS A 86 3.90 -32.15 11.93
C LYS A 86 4.52 -30.76 12.03
N HIS A 87 5.33 -30.53 13.05
CA HIS A 87 6.00 -29.25 13.26
C HIS A 87 7.03 -28.94 12.16
N ALA A 88 7.79 -29.95 11.72
CA ALA A 88 8.71 -29.83 10.59
C ALA A 88 7.97 -29.53 9.28
N GLY A 89 6.85 -30.22 9.02
CA GLY A 89 5.99 -29.96 7.86
C GLY A 89 5.44 -28.54 7.84
N PHE A 90 4.86 -28.10 8.97
CA PHE A 90 4.35 -26.74 9.11
C PHE A 90 5.43 -25.68 8.90
N ARG A 91 6.62 -25.88 9.50
CA ARG A 91 7.76 -24.98 9.31
C ARG A 91 8.16 -24.85 7.84
N SER A 92 8.21 -25.97 7.12
CA SER A 92 8.53 -26.00 5.68
C SER A 92 7.51 -25.22 4.85
N GLU A 93 6.21 -25.42 5.13
CA GLU A 93 5.14 -24.70 4.44
C GLU A 93 5.17 -23.19 4.71
N VAL A 94 5.42 -22.79 5.96
CA VAL A 94 5.58 -21.38 6.34
C VAL A 94 6.77 -20.75 5.63
N LEU A 95 7.93 -21.41 5.62
CA LEU A 95 9.13 -20.90 4.93
C LEU A 95 8.88 -20.75 3.44
N LYS A 96 8.30 -21.76 2.78
CA LYS A 96 7.94 -21.70 1.36
C LYS A 96 6.98 -20.57 1.05
N SER A 97 5.96 -20.37 1.90
CA SER A 97 4.99 -19.28 1.74
C SER A 97 5.66 -17.91 1.90
N GLN A 98 6.55 -17.77 2.88
CA GLN A 98 7.32 -16.54 3.09
C GLN A 98 8.26 -16.24 1.92
N GLU A 99 9.01 -17.22 1.42
CA GLU A 99 9.89 -17.07 0.27
C GLU A 99 9.11 -16.62 -0.98
N LEU A 100 7.95 -17.24 -1.23
CA LEU A 100 7.08 -16.86 -2.35
C LEU A 100 6.55 -15.42 -2.21
N GLN A 101 6.08 -15.04 -1.01
CA GLN A 101 5.59 -13.70 -0.75
C GLN A 101 6.69 -12.66 -0.90
N VAL A 102 7.88 -12.92 -0.36
CA VAL A 102 9.04 -12.03 -0.50
C VAL A 102 9.43 -11.88 -1.97
N ALA A 103 9.52 -12.97 -2.73
CA ALA A 103 9.82 -12.92 -4.16
C ALA A 103 8.77 -12.11 -4.94
N THR A 104 7.48 -12.28 -4.60
CA THR A 104 6.39 -11.52 -5.21
C THR A 104 6.48 -10.03 -4.88
N PHE A 105 6.70 -9.68 -3.61
CA PHE A 105 6.86 -8.30 -3.18
C PHE A 105 8.07 -7.62 -3.78
N THR A 106 9.21 -8.32 -3.89
CA THR A 106 10.40 -7.79 -4.56
C THR A 106 10.08 -7.48 -6.02
N ARG A 107 9.45 -8.41 -6.76
CA ARG A 107 9.06 -8.19 -8.15
C ARG A 107 8.08 -7.03 -8.32
N ASP A 108 7.10 -6.92 -7.44
CA ASP A 108 6.13 -5.82 -7.48
C ASP A 108 6.79 -4.48 -7.15
N THR A 109 7.75 -4.47 -6.22
CA THR A 109 8.53 -3.28 -5.87
C THR A 109 9.37 -2.81 -7.05
N GLU A 110 10.09 -3.70 -7.71
CA GLU A 110 10.88 -3.39 -8.92
C GLU A 110 9.98 -2.86 -10.05
N ARG A 111 8.82 -3.50 -10.27
CA ARG A 111 7.83 -3.06 -11.27
C ARG A 111 7.30 -1.66 -10.95
N LEU A 112 6.97 -1.39 -9.69
CA LEU A 112 6.49 -0.08 -9.26
C LEU A 112 7.57 0.99 -9.40
N GLN A 113 8.82 0.68 -9.07
CA GLN A 113 9.95 1.60 -9.27
C GLN A 113 10.14 1.92 -10.76
N ALA A 114 10.07 0.93 -11.64
CA ALA A 114 10.17 1.14 -13.09
C ALA A 114 9.03 2.02 -13.62
N ASN A 115 7.80 1.79 -13.17
CA ASN A 115 6.65 2.62 -13.54
C ASN A 115 6.79 4.06 -13.04
N LEU A 116 7.30 4.25 -11.83
CA LEU A 116 7.53 5.58 -11.26
C LEU A 116 8.55 6.35 -12.10
N GLU A 117 9.68 5.73 -12.45
CA GLU A 117 10.71 6.39 -13.27
C GLU A 117 10.19 6.69 -14.68
N LYS A 118 9.38 5.80 -15.26
CA LYS A 118 8.68 6.06 -16.53
C LYS A 118 7.78 7.29 -16.44
N ILE A 119 6.86 7.35 -15.45
CA ILE A 119 5.97 8.51 -15.27
C ILE A 119 6.78 9.79 -15.03
N ARG A 120 7.87 9.71 -14.26
CA ARG A 120 8.75 10.85 -13.99
C ARG A 120 9.37 11.41 -15.27
N SER A 121 9.87 10.54 -16.14
CA SER A 121 10.45 10.95 -17.42
C SER A 121 9.40 11.50 -18.39
N GLU A 122 8.20 10.90 -18.44
CA GLU A 122 7.08 11.41 -19.24
C GLU A 122 6.64 12.81 -18.79
N ILE A 123 6.49 13.03 -17.48
CA ILE A 123 6.13 14.35 -16.93
C ILE A 123 7.20 15.38 -17.28
N ARG A 124 8.48 15.03 -17.13
CA ARG A 124 9.59 15.94 -17.46
C ARG A 124 9.57 16.32 -18.93
N TYR A 125 9.34 15.35 -19.82
CA TYR A 125 9.21 15.59 -21.25
C TYR A 125 8.02 16.51 -21.58
N GLU A 126 6.85 16.28 -21.00
CA GLU A 126 5.69 17.14 -21.25
C GLU A 126 5.88 18.55 -20.68
N ILE A 127 6.58 18.71 -19.54
CA ILE A 127 6.95 20.03 -19.02
C ILE A 127 7.87 20.76 -20.00
N ASP A 128 8.94 20.10 -20.48
CA ASP A 128 9.92 20.70 -21.39
C ASP A 128 9.25 21.10 -22.71
N LYS A 129 8.41 20.21 -23.25
CA LYS A 129 7.63 20.44 -24.47
C LYS A 129 6.64 21.59 -24.31
N LEU A 130 5.85 21.61 -23.24
CA LEU A 130 4.88 22.67 -22.98
C LEU A 130 5.60 24.02 -22.77
N THR A 131 6.71 24.02 -22.04
CA THR A 131 7.52 25.23 -21.81
C THR A 131 8.08 25.78 -23.12
N ALA A 132 8.60 24.90 -23.99
CA ALA A 132 9.08 25.29 -25.31
C ALA A 132 7.94 25.84 -26.20
N SER A 133 6.78 25.19 -26.20
CA SER A 133 5.58 25.65 -26.92
C SER A 133 5.14 27.02 -26.44
N GLN A 134 4.96 27.21 -25.13
CA GLN A 134 4.54 28.49 -24.56
C GLN A 134 5.55 29.60 -24.87
N ARG A 135 6.85 29.31 -24.80
CA ARG A 135 7.88 30.28 -25.17
C ARG A 135 7.78 30.66 -26.64
N LEU A 136 7.51 29.72 -27.53
CA LEU A 136 7.30 30.00 -28.95
C LEU A 136 6.06 30.88 -29.16
N ASP A 137 4.93 30.52 -28.57
CA ASP A 137 3.67 31.27 -28.66
C ASP A 137 3.84 32.72 -28.22
N LEU A 138 4.50 32.94 -27.07
CA LEU A 138 4.80 34.28 -26.56
C LEU A 138 5.73 35.07 -27.49
N ASN A 139 6.71 34.42 -28.12
CA ASN A 139 7.60 35.09 -29.06
C ASN A 139 6.86 35.48 -30.34
N LEU A 140 5.97 34.63 -30.85
CA LEU A 140 5.15 34.93 -32.02
C LEU A 140 4.17 36.07 -31.74
N GLU A 141 3.48 36.04 -30.59
CA GLU A 141 2.54 37.08 -30.21
C GLU A 141 3.26 38.42 -29.94
N LYS A 142 4.47 38.37 -29.37
CA LYS A 142 5.33 39.55 -29.23
C LYS A 142 5.76 40.12 -30.58
N GLY A 143 6.03 39.27 -31.57
CA GLY A 143 6.30 39.69 -32.95
C GLY A 143 5.08 40.39 -33.55
N ARG A 144 3.91 39.75 -33.48
CA ARG A 144 2.64 40.29 -33.97
C ARG A 144 2.29 41.65 -33.35
N MET A 145 2.43 41.79 -32.03
CA MET A 145 2.22 43.06 -31.33
C MET A 145 3.20 44.15 -31.79
N ARG A 146 4.46 43.81 -32.10
CA ARG A 146 5.42 44.80 -32.62
C ARG A 146 5.04 45.26 -34.01
N ASP A 147 4.61 44.35 -34.88
CA ASP A 147 4.19 44.68 -36.24
C ASP A 147 2.91 45.54 -36.22
N GLU A 148 1.94 45.21 -35.37
CA GLU A 148 0.74 46.03 -35.14
C GLU A 148 1.09 47.42 -34.60
N LEU A 149 1.99 47.50 -33.62
CA LEU A 149 2.45 48.79 -33.07
C LEU A 149 3.14 49.65 -34.14
N GLN A 150 3.98 49.03 -34.99
CA GLN A 150 4.65 49.73 -36.07
C GLN A 150 3.63 50.21 -37.12
N SER A 151 2.67 49.38 -37.51
CA SER A 151 1.59 49.77 -38.42
C SER A 151 0.75 50.93 -37.86
N LEU A 152 0.44 50.91 -36.56
CA LEU A 152 -0.26 52.02 -35.90
C LEU A 152 0.58 53.30 -35.92
N ARG A 153 1.87 53.22 -35.61
CA ARG A 153 2.79 54.36 -35.68
C ARG A 153 2.83 54.96 -37.08
N ASP A 154 2.93 54.12 -38.11
CA ASP A 154 2.97 54.59 -39.51
C ASP A 154 1.66 55.30 -39.89
N LYS A 155 0.51 54.74 -39.51
CA LYS A 155 -0.81 55.37 -39.71
C LYS A 155 -0.93 56.70 -38.95
N THR A 156 -0.44 56.76 -37.71
CA THR A 156 -0.43 58.00 -36.91
C THR A 156 0.42 59.08 -37.60
N ASN A 157 1.63 58.74 -38.05
CA ASN A 157 2.50 59.67 -38.77
C ASN A 157 1.87 60.15 -40.08
N GLU A 158 1.22 59.25 -40.84
CA GLU A 158 0.51 59.62 -42.06
C GLU A 158 -0.62 60.61 -41.77
N LEU A 159 -1.37 60.37 -40.69
CA LEU A 159 -2.46 61.24 -40.26
C LEU A 159 -1.95 62.60 -39.78
N GLU A 160 -0.83 62.63 -39.07
CA GLU A 160 -0.14 63.86 -38.64
C GLU A 160 0.29 64.69 -39.86
N ILE A 161 0.92 64.06 -40.87
CA ILE A 161 1.29 64.74 -42.12
C ILE A 161 0.06 65.28 -42.86
N LYS A 162 -1.05 64.52 -42.90
CA LYS A 162 -2.31 64.99 -43.49
C LYS A 162 -2.88 66.18 -42.75
N MET A 163 -2.88 66.12 -41.41
CA MET A 163 -3.33 67.22 -40.55
C MET A 163 -2.50 68.49 -40.79
N ASP A 164 -1.17 68.38 -40.83
CA ASP A 164 -0.29 69.53 -41.11
C ASP A 164 -0.57 70.15 -42.48
N LYS A 165 -0.86 69.33 -43.50
CA LYS A 165 -1.26 69.81 -44.82
C LYS A 165 -2.59 70.55 -44.77
N GLU A 166 -3.59 70.01 -44.08
CA GLU A 166 -4.90 70.67 -43.91
C GLU A 166 -4.77 71.98 -43.14
N VAL A 167 -3.98 72.02 -42.07
CA VAL A 167 -3.69 73.23 -41.29
C VAL A 167 -3.03 74.30 -42.16
N ASN A 168 -2.01 73.94 -42.94
CA ASN A 168 -1.34 74.88 -43.85
C ASN A 168 -2.28 75.38 -44.96
N SER A 169 -3.11 74.49 -45.52
CA SER A 169 -4.12 74.85 -46.52
C SER A 169 -5.15 75.83 -45.96
N LEU A 170 -5.69 75.55 -44.77
CA LEU A 170 -6.62 76.43 -44.07
C LEU A 170 -6.00 77.79 -43.75
N LYS A 171 -4.73 77.81 -43.32
CA LYS A 171 -3.99 79.05 -43.06
C LYS A 171 -3.82 79.88 -44.34
N ALA A 172 -3.44 79.25 -45.46
CA ALA A 172 -3.32 79.94 -46.74
C ALA A 172 -4.67 80.50 -47.23
N ALA A 173 -5.75 79.73 -47.12
CA ALA A 173 -7.10 80.19 -47.45
C ALA A 173 -7.54 81.37 -46.56
N MET A 174 -7.20 81.34 -45.27
CA MET A 174 -7.44 82.43 -44.34
C MET A 174 -6.65 83.70 -44.71
N GLU A 175 -5.35 83.58 -45.03
CA GLU A 175 -4.53 84.70 -45.49
C GLU A 175 -5.06 85.30 -46.80
N GLN A 176 -5.50 84.46 -47.75
CA GLN A 176 -6.14 84.91 -48.98
C GLN A 176 -7.43 85.69 -48.68
N SER A 177 -8.32 85.14 -47.84
CA SER A 177 -9.58 85.80 -47.45
C SER A 177 -9.34 87.16 -46.76
N LYS A 178 -8.31 87.24 -45.90
CA LYS A 178 -7.88 88.50 -45.29
C LYS A 178 -7.40 89.51 -46.35
N ASN A 179 -6.56 89.08 -47.29
CA ASN A 179 -6.07 89.95 -48.37
C ASN A 179 -7.22 90.44 -49.26
N ASP A 180 -8.18 89.59 -49.60
CA ASP A 180 -9.34 89.99 -50.39
C ASP A 180 -10.22 90.98 -49.62
N THR A 181 -10.40 90.80 -48.31
CA THR A 181 -11.10 91.78 -47.45
C THR A 181 -10.40 93.14 -47.48
N VAL A 182 -9.06 93.18 -47.39
CA VAL A 182 -8.29 94.44 -47.50
C VAL A 182 -8.49 95.10 -48.87
N LYS A 183 -8.46 94.34 -49.97
CA LYS A 183 -8.73 94.86 -51.31
C LYS A 183 -10.14 95.45 -51.42
N TYR A 184 -11.16 94.78 -50.89
CA TYR A 184 -12.54 95.29 -50.89
C TYR A 184 -12.66 96.60 -50.13
N VAL A 185 -12.04 96.72 -48.95
CA VAL A 185 -12.03 97.96 -48.16
C VAL A 185 -11.33 99.10 -48.91
N LEU A 186 -10.16 98.85 -49.52
CA LEU A 186 -9.46 99.85 -50.33
C LEU A 186 -10.29 100.29 -51.54
N GLY A 187 -10.93 99.35 -52.23
CA GLY A 187 -11.83 99.62 -53.34
C GLY A 187 -13.02 100.50 -52.93
N LEU A 188 -13.62 100.22 -51.77
CA LEU A 188 -14.70 101.04 -51.22
C LEU A 188 -14.22 102.46 -50.88
N MET A 189 -13.08 102.60 -50.22
CA MET A 189 -12.51 103.92 -49.89
C MET A 189 -12.23 104.75 -51.16
N LEU A 190 -11.64 104.14 -52.20
CA LEU A 190 -11.39 104.80 -53.48
C LEU A 190 -12.70 105.17 -54.20
N ALA A 191 -13.71 104.31 -54.18
CA ALA A 191 -15.02 104.59 -54.76
C ALA A 191 -15.70 105.79 -54.07
N LEU A 192 -15.65 105.83 -52.73
CA LEU A 192 -16.16 106.96 -51.94
C LEU A 192 -15.40 108.26 -52.25
N MET A 193 -14.07 108.23 -52.32
CA MET A 193 -13.25 109.40 -52.67
C MET A 193 -13.55 109.90 -54.10
N THR A 194 -13.69 108.98 -55.06
CA THR A 194 -14.03 109.31 -56.45
C THR A 194 -15.42 109.92 -56.56
N ALA A 195 -16.41 109.35 -55.88
CA ALA A 195 -17.76 109.89 -55.81
C ALA A 195 -17.78 111.28 -55.16
N GLY A 196 -17.03 111.47 -54.07
CA GLY A 196 -16.88 112.76 -53.40
C GLY A 196 -16.25 113.84 -54.29
N LEU A 197 -15.17 113.52 -55.01
CA LEU A 197 -14.56 114.42 -55.99
C LEU A 197 -15.51 114.73 -57.15
N GLY A 198 -16.25 113.73 -57.64
CA GLY A 198 -17.27 113.91 -58.67
C GLY A 198 -18.38 114.87 -58.23
N ALA A 199 -18.87 114.71 -57.00
CA ALA A 199 -19.87 115.60 -56.41
C ALA A 199 -19.33 117.03 -56.19
N ALA A 200 -18.09 117.17 -55.69
CA ALA A 200 -17.45 118.47 -55.51
C ALA A 200 -17.25 119.20 -56.85
N ARG A 201 -16.91 118.48 -57.92
CA ARG A 201 -16.78 119.04 -59.27
C ARG A 201 -18.12 119.53 -59.85
N LEU A 202 -19.22 118.82 -59.57
CA LEU A 202 -20.56 119.26 -59.96
C LEU A 202 -21.03 120.49 -59.17
N LEU A 203 -20.58 120.66 -57.92
CA LEU A 203 -20.92 121.82 -57.08
C LEU A 203 -20.10 123.08 -57.40
N MET A 204 -18.89 122.96 -57.98
CA MET A 204 -18.07 124.11 -58.41
C MET A 204 -18.37 124.59 -59.84
N HIS A 205 -19.31 123.96 -60.56
CA HIS A 205 -19.80 124.37 -61.87
C HIS A 205 -21.22 124.89 -61.77
#